data_AF-A0A2G5VE65-F1
#
_entry.id   AF-A0A2G5VE65-F1
#
_cell.length_a   1.000
_cell.length_b   1.000
_cell.length_c   1.000
_cell.angle_alpha   90.00
_cell.angle_beta   90.00
_cell.angle_gamma   90.00
#
_symmetry.space_group_name_H-M   'P 1'
#
loop_
_entity.id
_entity.type
_entity.pdbx_description
1 polymer ?
#
loop_
_entity_poly.entity_id
_entity_poly.type
_entity_poly.pdbx_seq_one_letter_code
_entity_poly.pdbx_strand_id
1 'polypeptide(L)'
;MGNVTESHIHEDIHFHEDIHADDLTVMAIFIRNSHQMPSSIGVLVQAVLFILSFIFTLIGVSFAMRFTIFHKNQRNIFISLLLLWFELLLCRVLLWAFKYSLAIEIRDAIECNDACHHFGKCTFQENMFDPIFIAANMRYHYMYFVITTPMGILTERIFATILVKDYEKKSRHWIFCLIFLAQNLFACTMSVVTTTEGITFQVLISAVIISLFSSAVIYALVEYFNRQRLMVLEREHRTTNYTLSIRYQLKENLKTLKLMRRFFISIIAIIIAMGLANSLPVILNLEEDVIMTIRVYMDYIFHSNPVFLVPTAIFTIESYRKFAFNKARTTFGMRVESHKVDIRKLRPEVERETDTYFAIFERQLEGDGACRGKMRTGSVRKPKINTKY
;
A
#
# COMPACT_ATOMS: atom_id res chain seq x y z
N MET A 1 15.81 -22.92 -71.15
CA MET A 1 15.44 -24.20 -70.51
C MET A 1 16.58 -24.62 -69.60
N GLY A 2 16.41 -24.40 -68.30
CA GLY A 2 17.35 -24.83 -67.27
C GLY A 2 16.56 -25.02 -65.99
N ASN A 3 16.24 -26.28 -65.68
CA ASN A 3 15.62 -26.69 -64.41
C ASN A 3 16.73 -26.86 -63.39
N VAL A 4 16.76 -25.98 -62.38
CA VAL A 4 17.45 -26.17 -61.11
C VAL A 4 16.35 -26.14 -60.05
N THR A 5 15.78 -27.31 -59.79
CA THR A 5 14.74 -27.54 -58.78
C THR A 5 15.39 -27.90 -57.45
N GLU A 6 15.02 -27.12 -56.43
CA GLU A 6 14.62 -27.62 -55.11
C GLU A 6 15.61 -28.53 -54.36
N SER A 7 16.61 -27.94 -53.71
CA SER A 7 17.30 -28.64 -52.61
C SER A 7 17.94 -27.76 -51.53
N HIS A 8 17.66 -26.46 -51.47
CA HIS A 8 18.36 -25.56 -50.52
C HIS A 8 17.47 -24.58 -49.74
N ILE A 9 16.16 -24.82 -49.65
CA ILE A 9 15.24 -23.91 -48.93
C ILE A 9 14.59 -24.56 -47.70
N HIS A 10 14.89 -25.83 -47.40
CA HIS A 10 14.16 -26.57 -46.36
C HIS A 10 14.87 -26.77 -45.01
N GLU A 11 16.04 -26.18 -44.78
CA GLU A 11 16.87 -26.49 -43.59
C GLU A 11 16.94 -25.41 -42.49
N ASP A 12 16.23 -24.28 -42.61
CA ASP A 12 16.40 -23.16 -41.66
C ASP A 12 15.14 -22.75 -40.86
N ILE A 13 14.15 -23.63 -40.69
CA ILE A 13 13.02 -23.37 -39.77
C ILE A 13 12.69 -24.62 -38.96
N HIS A 14 13.66 -25.05 -38.15
CA HIS A 14 13.41 -25.97 -37.03
C HIS A 14 14.15 -25.48 -35.77
N PHE A 15 14.06 -24.19 -35.47
CA PHE A 15 14.27 -23.68 -34.10
C PHE A 15 12.97 -23.89 -33.29
N HIS A 16 12.66 -25.16 -33.03
CA HIS A 16 11.87 -25.52 -31.85
C HIS A 16 12.85 -25.46 -30.66
N GLU A 17 13.21 -24.24 -30.26
CA GLU A 17 13.83 -24.06 -28.96
C GLU A 17 12.66 -24.17 -27.97
N ASP A 18 12.59 -25.31 -27.29
CA ASP A 18 11.76 -25.51 -26.10
C ASP A 18 12.18 -24.49 -25.04
N ILE A 19 11.73 -23.24 -25.18
CA ILE A 19 11.84 -22.23 -24.14
C ILE A 19 10.90 -22.70 -23.04
N HIS A 20 11.44 -23.44 -22.09
CA HIS A 20 10.76 -23.73 -20.84
C HIS A 20 10.22 -22.41 -20.28
N ALA A 21 8.92 -22.39 -19.93
CA ALA A 21 8.24 -21.21 -19.40
C ALA A 21 8.92 -20.60 -18.15
N ASP A 22 9.87 -21.32 -17.54
CA ASP A 22 10.66 -20.93 -16.38
C ASP A 22 11.81 -19.94 -16.69
N ASP A 23 12.30 -19.86 -17.94
CA ASP A 23 13.41 -18.97 -18.33
C ASP A 23 12.94 -17.61 -18.89
N LEU A 24 11.63 -17.40 -18.98
CA LEU A 24 11.08 -16.17 -19.51
C LEU A 24 11.26 -15.02 -18.49
N THR A 25 12.04 -14.01 -18.88
CA THR A 25 12.27 -12.83 -18.04
C THR A 25 10.97 -12.08 -17.80
N VAL A 26 10.88 -11.41 -16.65
CA VAL A 26 9.72 -10.59 -16.27
C VAL A 26 9.41 -9.52 -17.32
N MET A 27 10.46 -8.97 -17.93
CA MET A 27 10.36 -8.01 -19.02
C MET A 27 9.81 -8.64 -20.31
N ALA A 28 10.25 -9.84 -20.68
CA ALA A 28 9.72 -10.55 -21.84
C ALA A 28 8.23 -10.89 -21.67
N ILE A 29 7.80 -11.29 -20.47
CA ILE A 29 6.37 -11.49 -20.15
C ILE A 29 5.60 -10.18 -20.31
N PHE A 30 6.15 -9.06 -19.81
CA PHE A 30 5.51 -7.76 -19.91
C PHE A 30 5.36 -7.30 -21.36
N ILE A 31 6.40 -7.46 -22.18
CA ILE A 31 6.36 -7.13 -23.61
C ILE A 31 5.33 -8.01 -24.32
N ARG A 32 5.37 -9.33 -24.12
CA ARG A 32 4.42 -10.27 -24.73
C ARG A 32 2.97 -9.93 -24.42
N ASN A 33 2.67 -9.58 -23.17
CA ASN A 33 1.33 -9.13 -22.75
C ASN A 33 0.95 -7.77 -23.37
N SER A 34 1.94 -6.91 -23.65
CA SER A 34 1.74 -5.59 -24.23
C SER A 34 1.49 -5.64 -25.73
N HIS A 35 1.96 -6.66 -26.45
CA HIS A 35 1.65 -6.85 -27.88
C HIS A 35 0.25 -7.42 -28.14
N GLN A 36 -0.41 -8.00 -27.13
CA GLN A 36 -1.78 -8.49 -27.31
C GLN A 36 -2.78 -7.33 -27.48
N MET A 37 -3.39 -7.26 -28.66
CA MET A 37 -4.48 -6.34 -28.97
C MET A 37 -5.72 -6.73 -28.15
N PRO A 38 -6.24 -5.84 -27.28
CA PRO A 38 -7.41 -6.16 -26.48
C PRO A 38 -8.68 -6.21 -27.36
N SER A 39 -9.60 -7.12 -27.05
CA SER A 39 -10.94 -7.10 -27.64
C SER A 39 -11.66 -5.79 -27.30
N SER A 40 -12.56 -5.32 -28.16
CA SER A 40 -13.32 -4.08 -27.93
C SER A 40 -14.09 -4.10 -26.61
N ILE A 41 -14.60 -5.27 -26.21
CA ILE A 41 -15.26 -5.49 -24.91
C ILE A 41 -14.25 -5.36 -23.77
N GLY A 42 -13.06 -5.94 -23.91
CA GLY A 42 -11.99 -5.86 -22.93
C GLY A 42 -11.54 -4.41 -22.65
N VAL A 43 -11.45 -3.59 -23.70
CA VAL A 43 -11.14 -2.15 -23.55
C VAL A 43 -12.22 -1.42 -22.77
N LEU A 44 -13.49 -1.69 -23.07
CA LEU A 44 -14.62 -1.05 -22.38
C LEU A 44 -14.67 -1.43 -20.89
N VAL A 45 -14.53 -2.72 -20.58
CA VAL A 45 -14.47 -3.20 -19.18
C VAL A 45 -13.32 -2.54 -18.43
N GLN A 46 -12.15 -2.48 -19.06
CA GLN A 46 -10.98 -1.85 -18.46
C GLN A 46 -11.18 -0.34 -18.23
N ALA A 47 -11.77 0.38 -19.18
CA ALA A 47 -12.07 1.80 -19.02
C ALA A 47 -13.01 2.06 -17.83
N VAL A 48 -14.06 1.24 -17.67
CA VAL A 48 -14.97 1.31 -16.52
C VAL A 48 -14.22 1.06 -15.21
N LEU A 49 -13.38 0.02 -15.16
CA LEU A 49 -12.57 -0.29 -13.97
C LEU A 49 -11.59 0.83 -13.61
N PHE A 50 -11.00 1.51 -14.60
CA PHE A 50 -10.14 2.68 -14.36
C PHE A 50 -10.90 3.87 -13.80
N ILE A 51 -12.08 4.18 -14.34
CA ILE A 51 -12.94 5.25 -13.83
C ILE A 51 -13.32 4.96 -12.37
N LEU A 52 -13.72 3.72 -12.07
CA LEU A 52 -14.00 3.29 -10.70
C LEU A 52 -12.76 3.42 -9.81
N SER A 53 -11.60 2.98 -10.27
CA SER A 53 -10.33 3.07 -9.54
C SER A 53 -9.95 4.52 -9.22
N PHE A 54 -10.14 5.43 -10.16
CA PHE A 54 -9.94 6.87 -9.95
C PHE A 54 -10.87 7.40 -8.85
N ILE A 55 -12.17 7.10 -8.93
CA ILE A 55 -13.15 7.49 -7.91
C ILE A 55 -12.78 6.92 -6.53
N PHE A 56 -12.46 5.62 -6.45
CA PHE A 56 -12.06 4.98 -5.20
C PHE A 56 -10.78 5.55 -4.62
N THR A 57 -9.80 5.92 -5.46
CA THR A 57 -8.58 6.58 -5.01
C THR A 57 -8.89 7.93 -4.36
N LEU A 58 -9.72 8.77 -5.00
CA LEU A 58 -10.14 10.06 -4.43
C LEU A 58 -10.91 9.90 -3.12
N ILE A 59 -11.79 8.90 -3.04
CA ILE A 59 -12.50 8.53 -1.81
C ILE A 59 -11.48 8.12 -0.74
N GLY A 60 -10.54 7.24 -1.07
CA GLY A 60 -9.50 6.76 -0.17
C GLY A 60 -8.66 7.90 0.42
N VAL A 61 -8.18 8.81 -0.43
CA VAL A 61 -7.41 10.00 0.00
C VAL A 61 -8.26 10.91 0.90
N SER A 62 -9.52 11.14 0.53
CA SER A 62 -10.45 11.95 1.33
C SER A 62 -10.70 11.36 2.72
N PHE A 63 -10.87 10.04 2.80
CA PHE A 63 -11.00 9.32 4.07
C PHE A 63 -9.71 9.41 4.88
N ALA A 64 -8.57 9.10 4.28
CA ALA A 64 -7.26 9.15 4.94
C ALA A 64 -7.00 10.53 5.55
N MET A 65 -7.29 11.61 4.82
CA MET A 65 -7.14 12.99 5.30
C MET A 65 -8.08 13.34 6.46
N ARG A 66 -9.32 12.81 6.44
CA ARG A 66 -10.36 13.15 7.43
C ARG A 66 -10.13 12.50 8.79
N PHE A 67 -9.54 11.31 8.85
CA PHE A 67 -9.38 10.58 10.11
C PHE A 67 -7.97 10.73 10.70
N THR A 68 -7.90 11.22 11.93
CA THR A 68 -6.66 11.45 12.69
C THR A 68 -6.29 10.26 13.59
N ILE A 69 -6.74 9.06 13.25
CA ILE A 69 -6.48 7.83 14.04
C ILE A 69 -5.01 7.42 13.91
N PHE A 70 -4.40 7.74 12.77
CA PHE A 70 -2.99 7.50 12.52
C PHE A 70 -2.19 8.77 12.75
N HIS A 71 -0.96 8.60 13.23
CA HIS A 71 0.01 9.68 13.32
C HIS A 71 0.20 10.34 11.97
N LYS A 72 0.50 11.64 11.99
CA LYS A 72 0.62 12.45 10.76
C LYS A 72 1.58 11.83 9.75
N ASN A 73 2.71 11.30 10.21
CA ASN A 73 3.71 10.63 9.38
C ASN A 73 3.14 9.36 8.73
N GLN A 74 2.56 8.45 9.52
CA GLN A 74 1.95 7.24 8.97
C GLN A 74 0.81 7.54 7.98
N ARG A 75 -0.04 8.52 8.29
CA ARG A 75 -1.11 8.94 7.39
C ARG A 75 -0.55 9.43 6.06
N ASN A 76 0.53 10.21 6.08
CA ASN A 76 1.18 10.68 4.87
C ASN A 76 1.73 9.51 4.03
N ILE A 77 2.34 8.49 4.66
CA ILE A 77 2.79 7.27 3.94
C ILE A 77 1.60 6.59 3.23
N PHE A 78 0.47 6.46 3.92
CA PHE A 78 -0.73 5.86 3.34
C PHE A 78 -1.32 6.69 2.19
N ILE A 79 -1.32 8.02 2.31
CA ILE A 79 -1.76 8.91 1.22
C ILE A 79 -0.82 8.81 0.03
N SER A 80 0.49 8.80 0.26
CA SER A 80 1.50 8.61 -0.79
C SER A 80 1.28 7.31 -1.56
N LEU A 81 0.98 6.20 -0.87
CA LEU A 81 0.62 4.93 -1.53
C LEU A 81 -0.59 5.06 -2.46
N LEU A 82 -1.64 5.75 -2.02
CA LEU A 82 -2.84 5.97 -2.84
C LEU A 82 -2.57 6.88 -4.04
N LEU A 83 -1.76 7.93 -3.85
CA LEU A 83 -1.40 8.84 -4.94
C LEU A 83 -0.46 8.18 -5.96
N LEU A 84 0.38 7.23 -5.53
CA LEU A 84 1.26 6.51 -6.45
C LEU A 84 0.48 5.65 -7.46
N TRP A 85 -0.80 5.37 -7.23
CA TRP A 85 -1.64 4.74 -8.24
C TRP A 85 -1.73 5.57 -9.54
N PHE A 86 -1.57 6.90 -9.48
CA PHE A 86 -1.49 7.73 -10.69
C PHE A 86 -0.27 7.39 -11.56
N GLU A 87 0.79 6.81 -10.99
CA GLU A 87 1.91 6.29 -11.76
C GLU A 87 1.48 5.08 -12.61
N LEU A 88 0.66 4.18 -12.07
CA LEU A 88 0.06 3.08 -12.86
C LEU A 88 -0.88 3.60 -13.95
N LEU A 89 -1.62 4.68 -13.67
CA LEU A 89 -2.45 5.33 -14.69
C LEU A 89 -1.61 5.83 -15.86
N LEU A 90 -0.51 6.53 -15.56
CA LEU A 90 0.43 7.00 -16.59
C LEU A 90 1.07 5.83 -17.37
N CYS A 91 1.51 4.78 -16.67
CA CYS A 91 1.98 3.54 -17.28
C CYS A 91 0.96 3.01 -18.30
N ARG A 92 -0.34 3.00 -17.97
CA ARG A 92 -1.37 2.51 -18.89
C ARG A 92 -1.57 3.42 -20.09
N VAL A 93 -1.56 4.73 -19.89
CA VAL A 93 -1.66 5.70 -20.99
C VAL A 93 -0.52 5.49 -21.99
N LEU A 94 0.72 5.26 -21.50
CA LEU A 94 1.86 4.94 -22.34
C LEU A 94 1.68 3.62 -23.11
N LEU A 95 1.16 2.57 -22.46
CA LEU A 95 0.86 1.31 -23.15
C LEU A 95 -0.22 1.45 -24.22
N TRP A 96 -1.24 2.29 -24.01
CA TRP A 96 -2.22 2.58 -25.05
C TRP A 96 -1.62 3.35 -26.22
N ALA A 97 -0.76 4.34 -25.95
CA ALA A 97 -0.04 5.06 -26.99
C ALA A 97 0.86 4.12 -27.82
N PHE A 98 1.58 3.22 -27.16
CA PHE A 98 2.38 2.19 -27.81
C PHE A 98 1.53 1.27 -28.70
N LYS A 99 0.41 0.75 -28.18
CA LYS A 99 -0.52 -0.10 -28.95
C LYS A 99 -1.10 0.60 -30.15
N TYR A 100 -1.40 1.89 -30.03
CA TYR A 100 -1.91 2.70 -31.14
C TYR A 100 -0.85 2.89 -32.23
N SER A 101 0.42 3.17 -31.86
CA SER A 101 1.53 3.22 -32.83
C SER A 101 1.71 1.90 -33.55
N LEU A 102 1.74 0.80 -32.81
CA LEU A 102 1.87 -0.55 -33.36
C LEU A 102 0.74 -0.89 -34.34
N ALA A 103 -0.50 -0.47 -34.04
CA ALA A 103 -1.64 -0.67 -34.93
C ALA A 103 -1.52 0.07 -36.27
N ILE A 104 -0.87 1.25 -36.28
CA ILE A 104 -0.61 2.03 -37.49
C ILE A 104 0.50 1.36 -38.32
N GLU A 105 1.59 0.94 -37.68
CA GLU A 105 2.71 0.27 -38.34
C GLU A 105 2.27 -1.03 -39.04
N ILE A 106 1.47 -1.86 -38.35
CA ILE A 106 0.88 -3.08 -38.94
C ILE A 106 -0.04 -2.76 -40.12
N ARG A 107 -0.84 -1.69 -40.01
CA ARG A 107 -1.76 -1.26 -41.09
C ARG A 107 -1.00 -0.80 -42.32
N ASP A 108 0.11 -0.10 -42.13
CA ASP A 108 0.89 0.51 -43.22
C ASP A 108 1.98 -0.43 -43.76
N ALA A 109 2.05 -1.69 -43.28
CA ALA A 109 2.96 -2.75 -43.73
C ALA A 109 4.43 -2.29 -43.80
N ILE A 110 4.84 -1.46 -42.84
CA ILE A 110 6.23 -1.02 -42.72
C ILE A 110 7.04 -2.23 -42.26
N GLU A 111 8.04 -2.64 -43.05
CA GLU A 111 8.98 -3.71 -42.67
C GLU A 111 9.73 -3.30 -41.40
N CYS A 112 9.27 -3.77 -40.24
CA CYS A 112 9.99 -3.60 -38.98
C CYS A 112 11.17 -4.58 -38.93
N ASN A 113 12.37 -4.05 -38.64
CA ASN A 113 13.57 -4.85 -38.47
C ASN A 113 13.53 -5.50 -37.06
N ASP A 114 12.79 -6.61 -36.95
CA ASP A 114 12.11 -7.05 -35.72
C ASP A 114 12.87 -8.03 -34.80
N ALA A 115 14.21 -7.98 -34.76
CA ALA A 115 14.93 -8.68 -33.71
C ALA A 115 14.76 -8.00 -32.33
N CYS A 116 14.56 -6.68 -32.31
CA CYS A 116 14.60 -5.88 -31.07
C CYS A 116 13.24 -5.80 -30.36
N HIS A 117 12.12 -5.69 -31.10
CA HIS A 117 10.79 -5.54 -30.48
C HIS A 117 10.17 -6.86 -30.00
N HIS A 118 10.48 -8.00 -30.65
CA HIS A 118 9.74 -9.24 -30.46
C HIS A 118 10.20 -10.12 -29.29
N PHE A 119 11.46 -10.00 -28.84
CA PHE A 119 12.08 -10.98 -27.92
C PHE A 119 12.47 -10.45 -26.54
N GLY A 120 12.27 -9.16 -26.25
CA GLY A 120 12.64 -8.61 -24.93
C GLY A 120 14.13 -8.76 -24.56
N LYS A 121 14.99 -8.96 -25.56
CA LYS A 121 16.45 -8.99 -25.45
C LYS A 121 17.00 -7.66 -25.94
N CYS A 122 16.77 -6.58 -25.20
CA CYS A 122 17.26 -5.25 -25.57
C CYS A 122 18.29 -4.75 -24.57
N THR A 123 19.41 -4.25 -25.08
CA THR A 123 20.46 -3.54 -24.33
C THR A 123 19.97 -2.15 -23.89
N PHE A 124 20.16 -1.80 -22.62
CA PHE A 124 19.66 -0.56 -21.98
C PHE A 124 19.99 0.76 -22.71
N GLN A 125 21.11 0.82 -23.45
CA GLN A 125 21.61 2.05 -24.06
C GLN A 125 20.82 2.51 -25.29
N GLU A 126 20.16 1.62 -26.03
CA GLU A 126 19.52 1.98 -27.31
C GLU A 126 18.06 2.42 -27.14
N ASN A 127 17.36 1.98 -26.09
CA ASN A 127 15.91 2.12 -25.95
C ASN A 127 15.43 2.80 -24.64
N MET A 128 16.28 3.62 -24.00
CA MET A 128 15.96 4.29 -22.72
C MET A 128 14.67 5.15 -22.77
N PHE A 129 14.28 5.59 -23.97
CA PHE A 129 13.10 6.45 -24.20
C PHE A 129 11.91 5.73 -24.83
N ASP A 130 11.98 4.41 -25.04
CA ASP A 130 10.85 3.69 -25.60
C ASP A 130 9.66 3.71 -24.63
N PRO A 131 8.44 4.01 -25.11
CA PRO A 131 7.24 4.06 -24.28
C PRO A 131 7.00 2.77 -23.50
N ILE A 132 7.37 1.61 -24.06
CA ILE A 132 7.23 0.31 -23.40
C ILE A 132 8.21 0.13 -22.25
N PHE A 133 9.45 0.63 -22.38
CA PHE A 133 10.48 0.55 -21.34
C PHE A 133 10.16 1.49 -20.16
N ILE A 134 9.69 2.71 -20.48
CA ILE A 134 9.21 3.67 -19.46
C ILE A 134 7.99 3.10 -18.74
N ALA A 135 7.02 2.53 -19.47
CA ALA A 135 5.84 1.90 -18.87
C ALA A 135 6.23 0.71 -17.97
N ALA A 136 7.15 -0.16 -18.40
CA ALA A 136 7.66 -1.25 -17.58
C ALA A 136 8.28 -0.72 -16.27
N ASN A 137 9.15 0.29 -16.36
CA ASN A 137 9.79 0.89 -15.19
C ASN A 137 8.78 1.51 -14.21
N MET A 138 7.76 2.23 -14.71
CA MET A 138 6.70 2.79 -13.87
C MET A 138 5.88 1.69 -13.17
N ARG A 139 5.59 0.60 -13.87
CA ARG A 139 4.88 -0.55 -13.30
C ARG A 139 5.67 -1.20 -12.18
N TYR A 140 6.94 -1.53 -12.40
CA TYR A 140 7.76 -2.21 -11.39
C TYR A 140 8.12 -1.29 -10.23
N HIS A 141 8.33 0.01 -10.48
CA HIS A 141 8.49 1.01 -9.42
C HIS A 141 7.29 0.98 -8.47
N TYR A 142 6.07 1.05 -9.03
CA TYR A 142 4.85 0.94 -8.25
C TYR A 142 4.78 -0.38 -7.45
N MET A 143 5.09 -1.53 -8.07
CA MET A 143 5.07 -2.84 -7.41
C MET A 143 6.02 -2.89 -6.19
N TYR A 144 7.27 -2.46 -6.36
CA TYR A 144 8.25 -2.45 -5.27
C TYR A 144 7.87 -1.44 -4.17
N PHE A 145 7.29 -0.30 -4.54
CA PHE A 145 6.81 0.67 -3.55
C PHE A 145 5.66 0.08 -2.70
N VAL A 146 4.69 -0.59 -3.31
CA VAL A 146 3.58 -1.25 -2.60
C VAL A 146 4.12 -2.31 -1.64
N ILE A 147 5.03 -3.16 -2.11
CA ILE A 147 5.60 -4.26 -1.31
C ILE A 147 6.42 -3.74 -0.11
N THR A 148 7.09 -2.60 -0.25
CA THR A 148 7.88 -1.99 0.85
C THR A 148 7.06 -1.10 1.77
N THR A 149 5.83 -0.74 1.40
CA THR A 149 4.98 0.15 2.22
C THR A 149 4.67 -0.38 3.63
N PRO A 150 4.39 -1.68 3.84
CA PRO A 150 4.28 -2.25 5.19
C PRO A 150 5.55 -2.01 6.03
N MET A 151 6.73 -2.16 5.43
CA MET A 151 8.02 -1.89 6.08
C MET A 151 8.16 -0.41 6.46
N GLY A 152 7.78 0.51 5.58
CA GLY A 152 7.79 1.95 5.86
C GLY A 152 6.86 2.32 7.02
N ILE A 153 5.66 1.74 7.07
CA ILE A 153 4.72 1.96 8.17
C ILE A 153 5.26 1.40 9.50
N LEU A 154 5.84 0.20 9.49
CA LEU A 154 6.44 -0.39 10.69
C LEU A 154 7.66 0.40 11.18
N THR A 155 8.45 0.94 10.26
CA THR A 155 9.59 1.80 10.56
C THR A 155 9.13 3.09 11.24
N GLU A 156 8.07 3.73 10.74
CA GLU A 156 7.45 4.89 11.41
C GLU A 156 7.01 4.53 12.84
N ARG A 157 6.46 3.32 13.03
CA ARG A 157 6.04 2.84 14.35
C ARG A 157 7.20 2.58 15.31
N ILE A 158 8.33 2.08 14.80
CA ILE A 158 9.58 1.95 15.58
C ILE A 158 10.01 3.33 16.09
N PHE A 159 10.03 4.34 15.21
CA PHE A 159 10.37 5.71 15.63
C PHE A 159 9.38 6.28 16.64
N ALA A 160 8.07 6.06 16.46
CA ALA A 160 7.05 6.48 17.42
C ALA A 160 7.22 5.81 18.79
N THR A 161 7.64 4.54 18.83
CA THR A 161 7.94 3.82 20.07
C THR A 161 9.23 4.31 20.73
N ILE A 162 10.32 4.48 19.97
CA ILE A 162 11.61 4.94 20.52
C ILE A 162 11.46 6.37 21.09
N LEU A 163 10.83 7.26 20.32
CA LEU A 163 10.69 8.68 20.64
C LEU A 163 9.39 9.01 21.40
N VAL A 164 8.76 8.03 22.07
CA VAL A 164 7.42 8.15 22.67
C VAL A 164 7.23 9.43 23.49
N LYS A 165 8.21 9.82 24.31
CA LYS A 165 8.13 10.97 25.24
C LYS A 165 7.72 12.28 24.57
N ASP A 166 8.24 12.52 23.37
CA ASP A 166 8.09 13.80 22.67
C ASP A 166 7.65 13.63 21.22
N TYR A 167 7.25 12.42 20.78
CA TYR A 167 6.90 12.13 19.38
C TYR A 167 5.83 13.08 18.85
N GLU A 168 4.78 13.31 19.64
CA GLU A 168 3.64 14.15 19.29
C GLU A 168 3.86 15.64 19.56
N LYS A 169 4.78 15.99 20.46
CA LYS A 169 5.03 17.39 20.83
C LYS A 169 5.82 18.16 19.77
N LYS A 170 6.72 17.48 19.07
CA LYS A 170 7.57 18.08 18.03
C LYS A 170 7.21 17.50 16.67
N SER A 171 6.90 18.37 15.71
CA SER A 171 6.71 17.96 14.31
C SER A 171 8.00 17.35 13.77
N ARG A 172 7.97 16.06 13.43
CA ARG A 172 9.09 15.32 12.86
C ARG A 172 8.77 14.80 11.46
N HIS A 173 8.38 15.71 10.58
CA HIS A 173 8.07 15.39 9.19
C HIS A 173 9.28 14.83 8.43
N TRP A 174 10.50 15.12 8.90
CA TRP A 174 11.73 14.54 8.36
C TRP A 174 11.73 13.00 8.43
N ILE A 175 11.06 12.39 9.42
CA ILE A 175 10.93 10.91 9.51
C ILE A 175 10.15 10.39 8.31
N PHE A 176 9.03 11.04 7.98
CA PHE A 176 8.26 10.71 6.79
C PHE A 176 9.09 10.92 5.52
N CYS A 177 9.77 12.06 5.38
CA CYS A 177 10.60 12.34 4.21
C CYS A 177 11.71 11.30 4.02
N LEU A 178 12.39 10.90 5.10
CA LEU A 178 13.44 9.89 5.06
C LEU A 178 12.90 8.53 4.63
N ILE A 179 11.79 8.08 5.22
CA ILE A 179 11.15 6.80 4.85
C ILE A 179 10.69 6.84 3.40
N PHE A 180 9.99 7.91 3.00
CA PHE A 180 9.49 8.07 1.64
C PHE A 180 10.61 8.09 0.61
N LEU A 181 11.70 8.85 0.86
CA LEU A 181 12.84 8.91 -0.05
C LEU A 181 13.54 7.55 -0.16
N ALA A 182 13.78 6.87 0.97
CA ALA A 182 14.39 5.55 0.97
C ALA A 182 13.56 4.53 0.20
N GLN A 183 12.23 4.56 0.35
CA GLN A 183 11.33 3.67 -0.40
C GLN A 183 11.36 3.95 -1.91
N ASN A 184 11.33 5.21 -2.34
CA ASN A 184 11.39 5.56 -3.76
C ASN A 184 12.75 5.20 -4.37
N LEU A 185 13.87 5.48 -3.67
CA LEU A 185 15.20 5.12 -4.14
C LEU A 185 15.34 3.60 -4.32
N PHE A 186 14.86 2.83 -3.35
CA PHE A 186 14.83 1.37 -3.44
C PHE A 186 13.95 0.90 -4.59
N ALA A 187 12.71 1.40 -4.70
CA ALA A 187 11.78 1.00 -5.74
C ALA A 187 12.29 1.36 -7.14
N CYS A 188 12.93 2.52 -7.30
CA CYS A 188 13.49 2.96 -8.57
C CYS A 188 14.68 2.09 -8.97
N THR A 189 15.62 1.85 -8.05
CA THR A 189 16.76 0.97 -8.29
C THR A 189 16.30 -0.43 -8.69
N MET A 190 15.40 -1.02 -7.91
CA MET A 190 14.89 -2.37 -8.21
C MET A 190 14.09 -2.42 -9.51
N SER A 191 13.35 -1.37 -9.86
CA SER A 191 12.64 -1.30 -11.14
C SER A 191 13.59 -1.32 -12.34
N VAL A 192 14.67 -0.53 -12.28
CA VAL A 192 15.70 -0.51 -13.33
C VAL A 192 16.39 -1.87 -13.43
N VAL A 193 16.80 -2.47 -12.31
CA VAL A 193 17.42 -3.81 -12.31
C VAL A 193 16.48 -4.86 -12.90
N THR A 194 15.19 -4.85 -12.53
CA THR A 194 14.21 -5.81 -13.07
C THR A 194 13.99 -5.67 -14.57
N THR A 195 14.09 -4.45 -15.10
CA THR A 195 13.90 -4.19 -16.53
C THR A 195 15.15 -4.41 -17.37
N THR A 196 16.35 -4.37 -16.78
CA THR A 196 17.65 -4.44 -17.50
C THR A 196 18.39 -5.76 -17.32
N GLU A 197 18.43 -6.31 -16.10
CA GLU A 197 19.23 -7.50 -15.77
C GLU A 197 18.49 -8.83 -16.02
N GLY A 198 17.33 -8.79 -16.70
CA GLY A 198 16.61 -10.00 -17.09
C GLY A 198 16.12 -10.84 -15.91
N ILE A 199 15.62 -10.21 -14.85
CA ILE A 199 15.11 -10.94 -13.67
C ILE A 199 13.97 -11.90 -14.07
N THR A 200 14.05 -13.15 -13.64
CA THR A 200 13.01 -14.17 -13.86
C THR A 200 11.82 -13.97 -12.94
N PHE A 201 10.65 -14.46 -13.36
CA PHE A 201 9.41 -14.34 -12.58
C PHE A 201 9.51 -14.99 -11.20
N GLN A 202 10.22 -16.11 -11.08
CA GLN A 202 10.44 -16.83 -9.82
C GLN A 202 11.21 -15.97 -8.79
N VAL A 203 12.25 -15.26 -9.23
CA VAL A 203 13.01 -14.35 -8.37
C VAL A 203 12.13 -13.21 -7.87
N LEU A 204 11.27 -12.62 -8.72
CA LEU A 204 10.32 -11.60 -8.30
C LEU A 204 9.37 -12.11 -7.21
N ILE A 205 8.79 -13.30 -7.38
CA ILE A 205 7.89 -13.91 -6.39
C ILE A 205 8.61 -14.21 -5.08
N SER A 206 9.84 -14.73 -5.12
CA SER A 206 10.63 -14.96 -3.92
C SER A 206 10.91 -13.66 -3.15
N ALA A 207 11.22 -12.56 -3.86
CA ALA A 207 11.46 -11.25 -3.25
C ALA A 207 10.20 -10.71 -2.55
N VAL A 208 9.01 -10.93 -3.14
CA VAL A 208 7.73 -10.58 -2.52
C VAL A 208 7.55 -11.38 -1.21
N ILE A 209 7.75 -12.69 -1.25
CA ILE A 209 7.57 -13.56 -0.07
C ILE A 209 8.53 -13.15 1.05
N ILE A 210 9.81 -12.91 0.73
CA ILE A 210 10.82 -12.47 1.69
C ILE A 210 10.42 -11.13 2.33
N SER A 211 9.97 -10.16 1.53
CA SER A 211 9.53 -8.84 2.04
C SER A 211 8.31 -8.95 2.96
N LEU A 212 7.35 -9.80 2.63
CA LEU A 212 6.16 -10.05 3.46
C LEU A 212 6.55 -10.73 4.77
N PHE A 213 7.46 -11.71 4.72
CA PHE A 213 7.98 -12.37 5.89
C PHE A 213 8.76 -11.40 6.80
N SER A 214 9.66 -10.58 6.24
CA SER A 214 10.40 -9.57 7.02
C SER A 214 9.45 -8.57 7.67
N SER A 215 8.40 -8.14 6.96
CA SER A 215 7.36 -7.27 7.52
C SER A 215 6.65 -7.91 8.72
N ALA A 216 6.33 -9.21 8.64
CA ALA A 216 5.70 -9.94 9.74
C ALA A 216 6.61 -10.06 10.96
N VAL A 217 7.91 -10.33 10.75
CA VAL A 217 8.91 -10.39 11.84
C VAL A 217 9.06 -9.04 12.52
N ILE A 218 9.23 -7.95 11.75
CA ILE A 218 9.35 -6.60 12.31
C ILE A 218 8.08 -6.22 13.07
N TYR A 219 6.90 -6.54 12.54
CA TYR A 219 5.65 -6.33 13.24
C TYR A 219 5.63 -7.03 14.61
N ALA A 220 6.03 -8.31 14.66
CA ALA A 220 6.07 -9.08 15.89
C ALA A 220 7.04 -8.49 16.92
N LEU A 221 8.22 -8.05 16.47
CA LEU A 221 9.21 -7.37 17.31
C LEU A 221 8.66 -6.05 17.87
N VAL A 222 8.04 -5.22 17.03
CA VAL A 222 7.43 -3.96 17.46
C VAL A 222 6.30 -4.19 18.46
N GLU A 223 5.46 -5.20 18.25
CA GLU A 223 4.42 -5.58 19.21
C GLU A 223 5.03 -6.06 20.53
N TYR A 224 6.05 -6.91 20.48
CA TYR A 224 6.75 -7.44 21.65
C TYR A 224 7.39 -6.31 22.48
N PHE A 225 8.20 -5.44 21.87
CA PHE A 225 8.86 -4.35 22.58
C PHE A 225 7.85 -3.35 23.18
N ASN A 226 6.78 -3.02 22.46
CA ASN A 226 5.74 -2.14 22.98
C ASN A 226 5.01 -2.76 24.18
N ARG A 227 4.71 -4.06 24.15
CA ARG A 227 4.10 -4.77 25.28
C ARG A 227 5.05 -4.86 26.48
N GLN A 228 6.31 -5.23 26.26
CA GLN A 228 7.31 -5.31 27.33
C GLN A 228 7.48 -3.96 28.03
N ARG A 229 7.63 -2.88 27.25
CA ARG A 229 7.77 -1.53 27.80
C ARG A 229 6.54 -1.12 28.62
N LEU A 230 5.34 -1.45 28.15
CA LEU A 230 4.10 -1.20 28.89
C LEU A 230 4.05 -2.01 30.20
N MET A 231 4.44 -3.29 30.19
CA MET A 231 4.47 -4.13 31.39
C MET A 231 5.46 -3.63 32.43
N VAL A 232 6.67 -3.21 32.01
CA VAL A 232 7.68 -2.63 32.93
C VAL A 232 7.14 -1.35 33.58
N LEU A 233 6.52 -0.46 32.79
CA LEU A 233 5.88 0.76 33.29
C LEU A 233 4.74 0.47 34.29
N GLU A 234 3.96 -0.59 34.08
CA GLU A 234 2.89 -0.98 35.00
C GLU A 234 3.43 -1.61 36.29
N ARG A 235 4.58 -2.29 36.22
CA ARG A 235 5.23 -2.94 37.38
C ARG A 235 6.02 -1.96 38.25
N GLU A 236 6.70 -1.00 37.63
CA GLU A 236 7.59 -0.03 38.29
C GLU A 236 6.90 1.30 38.64
N HIS A 237 5.58 1.29 38.77
CA HIS A 237 4.73 2.47 39.03
C HIS A 237 5.17 3.32 40.23
N ARG A 238 5.96 2.76 41.16
CA ARG A 238 6.45 3.44 42.38
C ARG A 238 7.86 4.05 42.27
N THR A 239 8.69 3.67 41.30
CA THR A 239 10.14 4.01 41.30
C THR A 239 10.61 4.77 40.06
N THR A 240 9.91 4.66 38.94
CA THR A 240 10.21 5.45 37.74
C THR A 240 9.43 6.76 37.75
N ASN A 241 9.99 7.82 37.17
CA ASN A 241 9.29 9.08 36.89
C ASN A 241 8.08 8.81 35.98
N TYR A 242 6.98 8.41 36.62
CA TYR A 242 5.76 7.94 35.98
C TYR A 242 5.04 9.13 35.36
N THR A 243 5.19 9.30 34.04
CA THR A 243 4.34 10.23 33.30
C THR A 243 3.22 9.44 32.64
N LEU A 244 2.00 9.61 33.17
CA LEU A 244 0.75 9.06 32.65
C LEU A 244 0.62 9.15 31.11
N SER A 245 1.16 10.21 30.52
CA SER A 245 1.23 10.45 29.08
C SER A 245 1.95 9.34 28.30
N ILE A 246 3.07 8.81 28.81
CA ILE A 246 3.84 7.75 28.12
C ILE A 246 3.02 6.46 28.05
N ARG A 247 2.30 6.13 29.14
CA ARG A 247 1.45 4.94 29.19
C ARG A 247 0.29 5.05 28.20
N TYR A 248 -0.33 6.22 28.12
CA TYR A 248 -1.41 6.48 27.16
C TYR A 248 -0.92 6.31 25.72
N GLN A 249 0.21 6.92 25.37
CA GLN A 249 0.81 6.82 24.04
C GLN A 249 1.19 5.39 23.67
N LEU A 250 1.73 4.59 24.61
CA LEU A 250 2.04 3.18 24.37
C LEU A 250 0.77 2.34 24.15
N LYS A 251 -0.29 2.57 24.93
CA LYS A 251 -1.59 1.89 24.73
C LYS A 251 -2.19 2.25 23.37
N GLU A 252 -2.14 3.52 22.99
CA GLU A 252 -2.60 3.98 21.68
C GLU A 252 -1.79 3.38 20.52
N ASN A 253 -0.46 3.33 20.65
CA ASN A 253 0.41 2.67 19.67
C ASN A 253 0.09 1.17 19.53
N LEU A 254 -0.18 0.45 20.62
CA LEU A 254 -0.60 -0.95 20.55
C LEU A 254 -2.01 -1.12 19.93
N LYS A 255 -2.94 -0.21 20.21
CA LYS A 255 -4.29 -0.21 19.61
C LYS A 255 -4.22 0.00 18.10
N THR A 256 -3.43 0.98 17.66
CA THR A 256 -3.22 1.26 16.22
C THR A 256 -2.49 0.12 15.53
N LEU A 257 -1.48 -0.49 16.16
CA LEU A 257 -0.77 -1.65 15.61
C LEU A 257 -1.70 -2.85 15.39
N LYS A 258 -2.58 -3.18 16.34
CA LYS A 258 -3.60 -4.24 16.19
C LYS A 258 -4.60 -3.95 15.07
N LEU A 259 -4.99 -2.69 14.91
CA LEU A 259 -5.88 -2.27 13.82
C LEU A 259 -5.20 -2.46 12.46
N MET A 260 -3.94 -2.03 12.35
CA MET A 260 -3.12 -2.19 11.14
C MET A 260 -2.87 -3.66 10.81
N ARG A 261 -2.71 -4.54 11.81
CA ARG A 261 -2.55 -5.98 11.58
C ARG A 261 -3.69 -6.58 10.75
N ARG A 262 -4.94 -6.25 11.06
CA ARG A 262 -6.10 -6.75 10.31
C ARG A 262 -6.03 -6.29 8.84
N PHE A 263 -5.72 -5.02 8.62
CA PHE A 263 -5.57 -4.46 7.28
C PHE A 263 -4.42 -5.09 6.49
N PHE A 264 -3.24 -5.24 7.11
CA PHE A 264 -2.08 -5.86 6.46
C PHE A 264 -2.31 -7.33 6.12
N ILE A 265 -2.92 -8.12 7.01
CA ILE A 265 -3.25 -9.52 6.72
C ILE A 265 -4.17 -9.61 5.50
N SER A 266 -5.18 -8.74 5.40
CA SER A 266 -6.07 -8.70 4.22
C SER A 266 -5.33 -8.35 2.94
N ILE A 267 -4.41 -7.37 2.96
CA ILE A 267 -3.60 -7.02 1.78
C ILE A 267 -2.68 -8.18 1.39
N ILE A 268 -1.99 -8.79 2.37
CA ILE A 268 -1.09 -9.92 2.15
C ILE A 268 -1.84 -11.09 1.51
N ALA A 269 -3.04 -11.41 2.02
CA ALA A 269 -3.88 -12.46 1.44
C ALA A 269 -4.25 -12.16 -0.02
N ILE A 270 -4.56 -10.90 -0.35
CA ILE A 270 -4.86 -10.49 -1.73
C ILE A 270 -3.63 -10.62 -2.62
N ILE A 271 -2.44 -10.21 -2.16
CA ILE A 271 -1.18 -10.35 -2.91
C ILE A 271 -0.87 -11.82 -3.18
N ILE A 272 -1.00 -12.69 -2.17
CA ILE A 272 -0.78 -14.13 -2.33
C ILE A 272 -1.80 -14.73 -3.31
N ALA A 273 -3.08 -14.35 -3.19
CA ALA A 273 -4.12 -14.82 -4.11
C ALA A 273 -3.84 -14.40 -5.56
N MET A 274 -3.41 -13.15 -5.79
CA MET A 274 -3.01 -12.68 -7.12
C MET A 274 -1.76 -13.40 -7.65
N GLY A 275 -0.77 -13.66 -6.79
CA GLY A 275 0.42 -14.43 -7.15
C GLY A 275 0.08 -15.85 -7.57
N LEU A 276 -0.71 -16.55 -6.75
CA LEU A 276 -1.19 -17.90 -7.05
C LEU A 276 -2.02 -17.94 -8.33
N ALA A 277 -2.90 -16.96 -8.55
CA ALA A 277 -3.72 -16.92 -9.76
C ALA A 277 -2.90 -16.73 -11.05
N ASN A 278 -1.71 -16.10 -10.96
CA ASN A 278 -0.78 -15.99 -12.08
C ASN A 278 0.08 -17.24 -12.28
N SER A 279 0.45 -17.95 -11.19
CA SER A 279 1.34 -19.11 -11.26
C SER A 279 0.60 -20.44 -11.49
N LEU A 280 -0.63 -20.59 -10.98
CA LEU A 280 -1.41 -21.83 -11.06
C LEU A 280 -1.65 -22.31 -12.51
N PRO A 281 -2.01 -21.44 -13.48
CA PRO A 281 -2.20 -21.87 -14.87
C PRO A 281 -0.92 -22.46 -15.50
N VAL A 282 0.23 -21.93 -15.09
CA VAL A 282 1.55 -22.41 -15.55
C VAL A 282 1.86 -23.76 -14.92
N ILE A 283 1.66 -23.90 -13.60
CA ILE A 283 1.91 -25.15 -12.87
C ILE A 283 1.01 -26.29 -13.37
N LEU A 284 -0.22 -25.99 -13.75
CA LEU A 284 -1.18 -26.97 -14.28
C LEU A 284 -0.98 -27.27 -15.77
N ASN A 285 0.03 -26.67 -16.42
CA ASN A 285 0.29 -26.81 -17.86
C ASN A 285 -0.97 -26.62 -18.72
N LEU A 286 -1.75 -25.57 -18.42
CA LEU A 286 -2.92 -25.23 -19.23
C LEU A 286 -2.51 -24.76 -20.63
N GLU A 287 -3.47 -24.79 -21.56
CA GLU A 287 -3.29 -24.27 -22.92
C GLU A 287 -2.81 -22.81 -22.90
N GLU A 288 -1.89 -22.48 -23.80
CA GLU A 288 -1.18 -21.19 -23.80
C GLU A 288 -2.14 -19.99 -23.93
N ASP A 289 -3.20 -20.14 -24.72
CA ASP A 289 -4.26 -19.13 -24.88
C ASP A 289 -5.00 -18.85 -23.56
N VAL A 290 -5.23 -19.89 -22.76
CA VAL A 290 -5.87 -19.78 -21.44
C VAL A 290 -4.94 -19.07 -20.47
N ILE A 291 -3.65 -19.43 -20.46
CA ILE A 291 -2.63 -18.79 -19.61
C ILE A 291 -2.54 -17.29 -19.92
N MET A 292 -2.45 -16.94 -21.20
CA MET A 292 -2.37 -15.54 -21.64
C MET A 292 -3.64 -14.76 -21.30
N THR A 293 -4.81 -15.36 -21.52
CA THR A 293 -6.10 -14.74 -21.17
C THR A 293 -6.20 -14.45 -19.67
N ILE A 294 -5.81 -15.40 -18.82
CA ILE A 294 -5.78 -15.20 -17.35
C ILE A 294 -4.82 -14.06 -16.97
N ARG A 295 -3.62 -14.02 -17.57
CA ARG A 295 -2.64 -12.96 -17.33
C ARG A 295 -3.17 -11.57 -17.70
N VAL A 296 -3.92 -11.44 -18.80
CA VAL A 296 -4.57 -10.17 -19.19
C VAL A 296 -5.61 -9.73 -18.16
N TYR A 297 -6.47 -10.64 -17.69
CA TYR A 297 -7.45 -10.30 -16.65
C TYR A 297 -6.79 -9.95 -15.31
N MET A 298 -5.73 -10.67 -14.93
CA MET A 298 -4.93 -10.34 -13.74
C MET A 298 -4.26 -8.98 -13.88
N ASP A 299 -3.80 -8.62 -15.08
CA ASP A 299 -3.27 -7.28 -15.37
C ASP A 299 -4.34 -6.20 -15.15
N TYR A 300 -5.59 -6.45 -15.57
CA TYR A 300 -6.70 -5.51 -15.34
C TYR A 300 -7.02 -5.36 -13.86
N ILE A 301 -7.05 -6.46 -13.11
CA ILE A 301 -7.28 -6.44 -11.66
C ILE A 301 -6.16 -5.67 -10.96
N PHE A 302 -4.90 -5.91 -11.33
CA PHE A 302 -3.74 -5.25 -10.75
C PHE A 302 -3.79 -3.72 -10.94
N HIS A 303 -4.09 -3.25 -12.15
CA HIS A 303 -4.24 -1.83 -12.43
C HIS A 303 -5.47 -1.21 -11.73
N SER A 304 -6.46 -2.04 -11.40
CA SER A 304 -7.70 -1.61 -10.74
C SER A 304 -7.65 -1.75 -9.22
N ASN A 305 -6.45 -1.77 -8.64
CA ASN A 305 -6.27 -2.04 -7.21
C ASN A 305 -7.01 -1.13 -6.21
N PRO A 306 -7.30 0.15 -6.48
CA PRO A 306 -8.02 0.98 -5.51
C PRO A 306 -9.45 0.47 -5.29
N VAL A 307 -10.02 -0.22 -6.29
CA VAL A 307 -11.37 -0.81 -6.23
C VAL A 307 -11.49 -1.86 -5.13
N PHE A 308 -10.42 -2.59 -4.82
CA PHE A 308 -10.43 -3.54 -3.69
C PHE A 308 -9.69 -3.03 -2.46
N LEU A 309 -8.59 -2.29 -2.63
CA LEU A 309 -7.76 -1.81 -1.52
C LEU A 309 -8.52 -0.81 -0.64
N VAL A 310 -9.23 0.14 -1.23
CA VAL A 310 -9.96 1.19 -0.49
C VAL A 310 -11.16 0.59 0.26
N PRO A 311 -12.03 -0.24 -0.36
CA PRO A 311 -13.05 -0.96 0.40
C PRO A 311 -12.49 -1.84 1.51
N THR A 312 -11.40 -2.58 1.27
CA THR A 312 -10.76 -3.39 2.33
C THR A 312 -10.28 -2.51 3.49
N ALA A 313 -9.70 -1.34 3.22
CA ALA A 313 -9.36 -0.37 4.26
C ALA A 313 -10.59 0.11 5.04
N ILE A 314 -11.69 0.41 4.34
CA ILE A 314 -12.95 0.85 4.97
C ILE A 314 -13.55 -0.25 5.85
N PHE A 315 -13.56 -1.51 5.41
CA PHE A 315 -14.14 -2.61 6.17
C PHE A 315 -13.31 -3.03 7.38
N THR A 316 -11.98 -3.01 7.26
CA THR A 316 -11.06 -3.41 8.32
C THR A 316 -10.88 -2.34 9.39
N ILE A 317 -10.93 -1.06 9.01
CA ILE A 317 -10.82 0.07 9.94
C ILE A 317 -12.21 0.41 10.47
N GLU A 318 -12.49 0.00 11.71
CA GLU A 318 -13.82 0.16 12.34
C GLU A 318 -14.36 1.60 12.30
N SER A 319 -13.49 2.60 12.47
CA SER A 319 -13.87 4.00 12.38
C SER A 319 -14.28 4.43 10.97
N TYR A 320 -13.63 3.88 9.94
CA TYR A 320 -13.98 4.14 8.54
C TYR A 320 -15.29 3.44 8.20
N ARG A 321 -15.45 2.18 8.65
CA ARG A 321 -16.68 1.40 8.50
C ARG A 321 -17.89 2.10 9.09
N LYS A 322 -17.80 2.57 10.34
CA LYS A 322 -18.91 3.28 11.02
C LYS A 322 -19.30 4.55 10.27
N PHE A 323 -18.33 5.32 9.80
CA PHE A 323 -18.59 6.53 9.03
C PHE A 323 -19.17 6.24 7.65
N ALA A 324 -18.61 5.27 6.93
CA ALA A 324 -19.11 4.86 5.62
C ALA A 324 -20.55 4.33 5.72
N PHE A 325 -20.84 3.51 6.73
CA PHE A 325 -22.19 3.00 6.98
C PHE A 325 -23.18 4.12 7.35
N ASN A 326 -22.77 5.06 8.21
CA ASN A 326 -23.60 6.21 8.54
C ASN A 326 -23.85 7.13 7.33
N LYS A 327 -22.82 7.38 6.51
CA LYS A 327 -22.94 8.19 5.29
C LYS A 327 -23.82 7.50 4.25
N ALA A 328 -23.62 6.21 4.01
CA ALA A 328 -24.48 5.42 3.13
C ALA A 328 -25.93 5.43 3.63
N ARG A 329 -26.15 5.23 4.93
CA ARG A 329 -27.48 5.28 5.55
C ARG A 329 -28.16 6.64 5.38
N THR A 330 -27.42 7.75 5.45
CA THR A 330 -27.96 9.10 5.18
C THR A 330 -28.18 9.38 3.68
N THR A 331 -27.33 8.87 2.79
CA THR A 331 -27.44 9.09 1.34
C THR A 331 -28.56 8.25 0.70
N PHE A 332 -28.80 7.04 1.21
CA PHE A 332 -29.88 6.16 0.74
C PHE A 332 -31.25 6.43 1.42
N GLY A 333 -31.41 7.57 2.10
CA GLY A 333 -32.72 8.03 2.56
C GLY A 333 -33.40 7.15 3.61
N MET A 334 -32.67 6.25 4.29
CA MET A 334 -33.25 5.48 5.40
C MET A 334 -33.48 6.41 6.59
N ARG A 335 -34.72 6.89 6.69
CA ARG A 335 -35.25 7.77 7.74
C ARG A 335 -34.92 7.18 9.11
N VAL A 336 -34.12 7.90 9.89
CA VAL A 336 -34.01 7.69 11.34
C VAL A 336 -34.08 9.06 11.97
N GLU A 337 -34.96 9.19 12.97
CA GLU A 337 -34.99 10.31 13.88
C GLU A 337 -33.58 10.67 14.30
N SER A 338 -33.25 11.94 14.12
CA SER A 338 -31.96 12.52 14.47
C SER A 338 -31.75 12.44 16.00
N HIS A 339 -31.33 11.28 16.49
CA HIS A 339 -30.34 11.30 17.55
C HIS A 339 -29.06 11.78 16.87
N LYS A 340 -28.79 13.09 16.98
CA LYS A 340 -27.48 13.67 16.67
C LYS A 340 -26.43 12.78 17.35
N VAL A 341 -25.80 11.89 16.58
CA VAL A 341 -24.56 11.26 17.01
C VAL A 341 -23.54 12.38 16.89
N ASP A 342 -23.48 13.16 17.95
CA ASP A 342 -22.48 14.17 18.15
C ASP A 342 -21.12 13.50 17.95
N ILE A 343 -20.30 13.99 17.04
CA ILE A 343 -18.96 13.43 16.80
C ILE A 343 -18.12 13.56 18.08
N ARG A 344 -18.51 14.46 19.01
CA ARG A 344 -18.00 14.50 20.39
C ARG A 344 -18.36 13.26 21.22
N LYS A 345 -19.45 12.55 20.94
CA LYS A 345 -19.81 11.27 21.58
C LYS A 345 -19.10 10.03 21.00
N LEU A 346 -18.17 10.18 20.05
CA LEU A 346 -17.12 9.15 19.81
C LEU A 346 -15.84 9.39 20.63
N ARG A 347 -15.75 10.53 21.34
CA ARG A 347 -14.75 10.83 22.37
C ARG A 347 -15.01 10.26 23.78
N PRO A 348 -16.17 9.71 24.19
CA PRO A 348 -16.45 9.46 25.61
C PRO A 348 -15.72 8.24 26.14
N GLU A 349 -15.14 7.39 25.29
CA GLU A 349 -14.21 6.36 25.77
C GLU A 349 -12.87 6.98 26.17
N VAL A 350 -12.42 8.01 25.43
CA VAL A 350 -11.25 8.82 25.81
C VAL A 350 -11.59 9.74 26.97
N GLU A 351 -12.75 10.40 27.01
CA GLU A 351 -13.16 11.28 28.10
C GLU A 351 -13.42 10.51 29.41
N ARG A 352 -14.08 9.33 29.39
CA ARG A 352 -14.19 8.47 30.58
C ARG A 352 -12.84 7.97 31.05
N GLU A 353 -11.94 7.58 30.14
CA GLU A 353 -10.59 7.21 30.53
C GLU A 353 -9.85 8.41 31.11
N THR A 354 -9.93 9.59 30.49
CA THR A 354 -9.28 10.82 30.94
C THR A 354 -9.82 11.24 32.31
N ASP A 355 -11.12 11.15 32.56
CA ASP A 355 -11.76 11.41 33.86
C ASP A 355 -11.37 10.36 34.91
N THR A 356 -11.28 9.09 34.52
CA THR A 356 -10.78 8.02 35.40
C THR A 356 -9.32 8.26 35.76
N TYR A 357 -8.51 8.74 34.81
CA TYR A 357 -7.10 9.06 35.03
C TYR A 357 -6.89 10.39 35.78
N PHE A 358 -7.75 11.40 35.58
CA PHE A 358 -7.79 12.61 36.39
C PHE A 358 -8.19 12.27 37.83
N ALA A 359 -9.16 11.39 38.04
CA ALA A 359 -9.52 10.90 39.37
C ALA A 359 -8.38 10.08 40.01
N ILE A 360 -7.63 9.29 39.23
CA ILE A 360 -6.42 8.60 39.72
C ILE A 360 -5.33 9.62 40.05
N PHE A 361 -5.13 10.65 39.23
CA PHE A 361 -4.16 11.71 39.45
C PHE A 361 -4.49 12.57 40.68
N GLU A 362 -5.77 12.94 40.87
CA GLU A 362 -6.27 13.59 42.08
C GLU A 362 -6.06 12.71 43.32
N ARG A 363 -6.37 11.41 43.24
CA ARG A 363 -6.07 10.48 44.34
C ARG A 363 -4.57 10.32 44.63
N GLN A 364 -3.71 10.46 43.63
CA GLN A 364 -2.25 10.45 43.81
C GLN A 364 -1.77 11.75 44.48
N LEU A 365 -2.35 12.89 44.12
CA LEU A 365 -2.10 14.18 44.79
C LEU A 365 -2.61 14.19 46.24
N GLU A 366 -3.77 13.59 46.51
CA GLU A 366 -4.33 13.43 47.86
C GLU A 366 -3.53 12.42 48.70
N GLY A 367 -3.05 11.34 48.08
CA GLY A 367 -2.20 10.33 48.72
C GLY A 367 -0.81 10.84 49.10
N ASP A 368 -0.20 11.67 48.25
CA ASP A 368 1.07 12.37 48.57
C ASP A 368 0.85 13.54 49.55
N GLY A 369 -0.36 14.13 49.58
CA GLY A 369 -0.78 15.14 50.56
C GLY A 369 -0.90 14.60 51.99
N ALA A 370 -1.23 13.31 52.16
CA ALA A 370 -1.31 12.68 53.48
C ALA A 370 0.08 12.47 54.14
N CYS A 371 1.17 12.46 53.35
CA CYS A 371 2.55 12.38 53.86
C CYS A 371 3.23 13.74 54.04
N ARG A 372 2.62 14.85 53.61
CA ARG A 372 3.07 16.21 53.93
C ARG A 372 2.13 16.84 54.95
N GLY A 373 2.39 16.49 56.21
CA GLY A 373 1.72 17.08 57.35
C GLY A 373 1.76 18.62 57.34
N LYS A 374 0.64 19.19 57.79
CA LYS A 374 0.55 20.43 58.57
C LYS A 374 1.46 21.57 58.11
N MET A 375 0.98 22.45 57.23
CA MET A 375 1.14 23.90 57.42
C MET A 375 0.23 24.73 56.51
N ARG A 376 -0.51 25.64 57.16
CA ARG A 376 -1.11 26.89 56.68
C ARG A 376 -2.36 26.82 55.77
N THR A 377 -3.48 27.01 56.45
CA THR A 377 -4.61 27.90 56.11
C THR A 377 -4.41 28.83 54.90
N GLY A 378 -5.31 28.73 53.92
CA GLY A 378 -5.45 29.70 52.84
C GLY A 378 -6.62 29.36 51.93
N SER A 379 -7.79 29.92 52.24
CA SER A 379 -9.01 29.87 51.41
C SER A 379 -8.73 30.34 49.97
N VAL A 380 -8.96 29.47 48.99
CA VAL A 380 -9.01 29.87 47.57
C VAL A 380 -10.47 29.84 47.12
N ARG A 381 -11.04 31.04 47.01
CA ARG A 381 -12.37 31.32 46.44
C ARG A 381 -12.45 30.84 44.99
N LYS A 382 -13.54 30.16 44.64
CA LYS A 382 -13.98 29.90 43.26
C LYS A 382 -14.16 31.23 42.50
N PRO A 383 -13.69 31.37 41.25
CA PRO A 383 -14.02 32.53 40.44
C PRO A 383 -15.47 32.42 39.95
N LYS A 384 -16.25 33.48 40.21
CA LYS A 384 -17.58 33.69 39.64
C LYS A 384 -17.45 33.95 38.14
N ILE A 385 -18.13 33.14 37.35
CA ILE A 385 -18.45 33.43 35.95
C ILE A 385 -19.36 34.67 35.95
N ASN A 386 -18.89 35.75 35.34
CA ASN A 386 -19.74 36.91 35.02
C ASN A 386 -19.96 36.90 33.51
N THR A 387 -21.16 36.50 33.11
CA THR A 387 -21.77 36.81 31.83
C THR A 387 -21.98 38.32 31.75
N LYS A 388 -21.55 38.95 30.66
CA LYS A 388 -22.18 40.18 30.11
C LYS A 388 -21.77 40.37 28.64
N TYR A 389 -22.83 40.34 27.83
CA TYR A 389 -23.05 40.85 26.46
C TYR A 389 -22.11 40.41 25.32
#